data_AF-A0A2T6G5R4-F1
#
_entry.id   AF-A0A2T6G5R4-F1
#
_cell.length_a   1.000
_cell.length_b   1.000
_cell.length_c   1.000
_cell.angle_alpha   90.00
_cell.angle_beta   90.00
_cell.angle_gamma   90.00
#
_symmetry.space_group_name_H-M   'P 1'
#
loop_
_entity.id
_entity.type
_entity.pdbx_description
1 polymer ?
#
loop_
_entity_poly.entity_id
_entity_poly.type
_entity_poly.pdbx_seq_one_letter_code
_entity_poly.pdbx_strand_id
1 'polypeptide(L)'
;MVKKSTAILALCSLMAISALSMDGQAANASQAAPSSSVQLEPPFSNAFPTQWVMVGSPIPEGWVITKVGGNMIEITNVKSATYGREIWVMLGSPIPKGWVIIRPTGNMNLIKFLG
;
A
#
# COMPACT_ATOMS: atom_id res chain seq x y z
N MET A 1 -33.42 57.84 0.39
CA MET A 1 -34.29 57.55 -0.76
C MET A 1 -34.71 56.08 -0.69
N VAL A 2 -36.00 55.81 -0.53
CA VAL A 2 -36.59 54.49 -0.21
C VAL A 2 -37.04 53.75 -1.48
N LYS A 3 -36.97 52.41 -1.48
CA LYS A 3 -38.05 51.43 -1.79
C LYS A 3 -37.43 50.07 -2.13
N LYS A 4 -37.52 49.03 -1.28
CA LYS A 4 -38.65 48.16 -0.90
C LYS A 4 -39.27 47.35 -2.07
N SER A 5 -38.98 46.04 -1.99
CA SER A 5 -39.85 44.89 -2.24
C SER A 5 -40.26 44.52 -3.67
N THR A 6 -40.07 43.24 -4.04
CA THR A 6 -41.11 42.17 -4.03
C THR A 6 -40.66 40.99 -4.90
N ALA A 7 -40.68 39.79 -4.33
CA ALA A 7 -40.54 38.51 -5.04
C ALA A 7 -41.89 38.06 -5.64
N ILE A 8 -41.93 37.31 -6.75
CA ILE A 8 -43.01 36.35 -7.08
C ILE A 8 -42.67 35.43 -8.30
N LEU A 9 -42.76 34.13 -8.03
CA LEU A 9 -43.17 32.93 -8.80
C LEU A 9 -42.70 32.62 -10.25
N ALA A 10 -41.90 31.55 -10.33
CA ALA A 10 -42.15 30.25 -10.97
C ALA A 10 -42.80 30.14 -12.36
N LEU A 11 -42.09 29.47 -13.28
CA LEU A 11 -42.69 28.45 -14.14
C LEU A 11 -41.69 27.31 -14.37
N CYS A 12 -41.97 26.14 -13.81
CA CYS A 12 -41.37 24.87 -14.21
C CYS A 12 -42.08 24.41 -15.49
N SER A 13 -41.33 24.13 -16.54
CA SER A 13 -41.78 23.20 -17.58
C SER A 13 -40.63 22.28 -18.00
N LEU A 14 -40.98 21.00 -17.96
CA LEU A 14 -40.17 19.81 -18.04
C LEU A 14 -39.82 19.40 -19.49
N MET A 15 -38.77 18.56 -19.55
CA MET A 15 -38.50 17.50 -20.56
C MET A 15 -38.01 17.97 -21.95
N ALA A 16 -37.04 17.35 -22.62
CA ALA A 16 -36.41 16.05 -22.45
C ALA A 16 -34.95 16.01 -22.99
N ILE A 17 -34.11 15.32 -22.22
CA ILE A 17 -32.98 14.43 -22.53
C ILE A 17 -33.02 13.88 -23.98
N SER A 18 -31.98 13.71 -24.81
CA SER A 18 -30.53 13.54 -24.63
C SER A 18 -29.88 13.61 -26.03
N ALA A 19 -28.66 14.15 -26.15
CA ALA A 19 -27.60 13.60 -27.03
C ALA A 19 -26.27 14.35 -26.86
N LEU A 20 -25.27 13.62 -26.36
CA LEU A 20 -23.83 13.68 -26.67
C LEU A 20 -23.15 15.06 -26.80
N SER A 21 -22.36 15.42 -25.78
CA SER A 21 -21.06 16.07 -26.02
C SER A 21 -20.09 15.69 -24.89
N MET A 22 -18.92 15.21 -25.29
CA MET A 22 -17.78 14.84 -24.46
C MET A 22 -17.13 16.10 -23.88
N ASP A 23 -16.84 16.07 -22.58
CA ASP A 23 -15.58 16.43 -21.91
C ASP A 23 -15.87 16.74 -20.44
N GLY A 24 -15.78 15.70 -19.59
CA GLY A 24 -16.02 15.79 -18.15
C GLY A 24 -14.77 15.41 -17.36
N GLN A 25 -14.03 16.43 -16.89
CA GLN A 25 -12.95 16.28 -15.92
C GLN A 25 -13.57 16.03 -14.53
N ALA A 26 -13.22 14.89 -13.95
CA ALA A 26 -13.77 14.33 -12.73
C ALA A 26 -13.35 15.07 -11.45
N ALA A 27 -14.28 15.18 -10.49
CA ALA A 27 -13.94 15.39 -9.09
C ALA A 27 -14.97 14.72 -8.15
N ASN A 28 -14.45 13.75 -7.39
CA ASN A 28 -14.86 13.33 -6.05
C ASN A 28 -16.28 12.82 -5.79
N ALA A 29 -16.41 11.49 -5.81
CA ALA A 29 -16.69 10.73 -4.58
C ALA A 29 -16.46 9.24 -4.85
N SER A 30 -15.65 8.56 -4.04
CA SER A 30 -15.93 7.18 -3.59
C SER A 30 -14.88 6.77 -2.56
N GLN A 31 -15.37 6.56 -1.33
CA GLN A 31 -14.69 5.72 -0.34
C GLN A 31 -14.44 4.36 -0.99
N ALA A 32 -13.17 3.98 -1.15
CA ALA A 32 -12.79 2.64 -1.52
C ALA A 32 -12.19 1.95 -0.30
N ALA A 33 -12.82 0.84 0.10
CA ALA A 33 -12.26 -0.16 0.99
C ALA A 33 -10.84 -0.56 0.53
N PRO A 34 -9.97 -1.10 1.41
CA PRO A 34 -8.69 -1.63 0.98
C PRO A 34 -8.94 -2.70 -0.07
N SER A 35 -8.65 -2.37 -1.32
CA SER A 35 -8.69 -3.35 -2.39
C SER A 35 -7.51 -4.27 -2.15
N SER A 36 -7.75 -5.36 -1.42
CA SER A 36 -6.92 -6.55 -1.50
C SER A 36 -7.04 -7.06 -2.92
N SER A 37 -6.25 -6.49 -3.83
CA SER A 37 -6.00 -7.11 -5.12
C SER A 37 -5.38 -8.47 -4.81
N VAL A 38 -6.16 -9.53 -4.98
CA VAL A 38 -5.65 -10.90 -5.07
C VAL A 38 -4.79 -10.92 -6.33
N GLN A 39 -3.53 -10.55 -6.15
CA GLN A 39 -2.52 -10.69 -7.18
C GLN A 39 -2.32 -12.19 -7.36
N LEU A 40 -2.75 -12.71 -8.51
CA LEU A 40 -2.52 -14.08 -8.91
C LEU A 40 -1.00 -14.24 -9.10
N GLU A 41 -0.29 -14.58 -8.02
CA GLU A 41 1.10 -14.99 -8.12
C GLU A 41 1.17 -16.31 -8.92
N PRO A 42 2.12 -16.44 -9.86
CA PRO A 42 2.37 -17.71 -10.52
C PRO A 42 2.65 -18.79 -9.45
N PRO A 43 2.21 -20.05 -9.67
CA PRO A 43 2.08 -21.08 -8.63
C PRO A 43 3.37 -21.49 -7.91
N PHE A 44 4.53 -20.93 -8.28
CA PHE A 44 5.81 -21.14 -7.63
C PHE A 44 6.64 -19.85 -7.62
N SER A 45 6.08 -18.80 -7.03
CA SER A 45 6.89 -17.62 -6.71
C SER A 45 7.85 -18.02 -5.57
N ASN A 46 9.15 -18.16 -5.88
CA ASN A 46 10.19 -18.25 -4.85
C ASN A 46 10.34 -16.93 -4.07
N ALA A 47 9.49 -15.94 -4.35
CA ALA A 47 9.42 -14.67 -3.66
C ALA A 47 8.80 -14.83 -2.27
N PHE A 48 9.27 -14.00 -1.35
CA PHE A 48 8.66 -13.88 -0.04
C PHE A 48 7.46 -12.91 -0.13
N PRO A 49 6.34 -13.18 0.59
CA PRO A 49 5.25 -12.23 0.68
C PRO A 49 5.73 -10.90 1.30
N THR A 50 5.28 -9.77 0.75
CA THR A 50 5.63 -8.43 1.25
C THR A 50 4.40 -7.61 1.62
N GLN A 51 4.59 -6.61 2.47
CA GLN A 51 3.57 -5.64 2.84
C GLN A 51 4.20 -4.29 3.19
N TRP A 52 3.57 -3.18 2.79
CA TRP A 52 3.96 -1.85 3.23
C TRP A 52 3.22 -1.47 4.52
N VAL A 53 3.96 -0.98 5.52
CA VAL A 53 3.42 -0.49 6.80
C VAL A 53 4.05 0.85 7.16
N MET A 54 3.41 1.63 8.03
CA MET A 54 3.97 2.90 8.50
C MET A 54 5.24 2.67 9.33
N VAL A 55 6.23 3.56 9.20
CA VAL A 55 7.40 3.60 10.11
C VAL A 55 6.92 3.68 11.56
N GLY A 56 7.52 2.88 12.44
CA GLY A 56 7.16 2.77 13.86
C GLY A 56 6.05 1.75 14.16
N SER A 57 5.45 1.14 13.14
CA SER A 57 4.53 0.00 13.34
C SER A 57 5.30 -1.20 13.92
N PRO A 58 4.70 -1.99 14.82
CA PRO A 58 5.30 -3.23 15.29
C PRO A 58 5.55 -4.21 14.13
N ILE A 59 6.73 -4.80 14.08
CA ILE A 59 7.09 -5.82 13.08
C ILE A 59 6.71 -7.20 13.64
N PRO A 60 5.85 -7.98 12.96
CA PRO A 60 5.48 -9.31 13.46
C PRO A 60 6.68 -10.27 13.48
N GLU A 61 6.61 -11.29 14.34
CA GLU A 61 7.61 -12.36 14.33
C GLU A 61 7.71 -13.02 12.96
N GLY A 62 8.92 -13.32 12.50
CA GLY A 62 9.17 -13.94 11.20
C GLY A 62 9.06 -12.98 10.01
N TRP A 63 8.92 -11.68 10.26
CA TRP A 63 9.00 -10.64 9.24
C TRP A 63 10.27 -9.82 9.40
N VAL A 64 10.79 -9.31 8.29
CA VAL A 64 11.99 -8.47 8.22
C VAL A 64 11.73 -7.21 7.41
N ILE A 65 12.51 -6.15 7.61
CA ILE A 65 12.41 -4.91 6.84
C ILE A 65 13.37 -4.99 5.65
N THR A 66 12.86 -4.88 4.43
CA THR A 66 13.66 -4.98 3.19
C THR A 66 13.84 -3.64 2.49
N LYS A 67 12.94 -2.68 2.74
CA LYS A 67 12.96 -1.37 2.08
C LYS A 67 12.36 -0.28 2.95
N VAL A 68 12.87 0.94 2.79
CA VAL A 68 12.30 2.16 3.37
C VAL A 68 11.87 3.09 2.24
N GLY A 69 10.67 3.67 2.36
CA GLY A 69 10.07 4.58 1.39
C GLY A 69 9.38 5.74 2.10
N GLY A 70 10.14 6.76 2.50
CA GLY A 70 9.61 7.92 3.23
C GLY A 70 9.08 7.52 4.61
N ASN A 71 7.78 7.71 4.84
CA ASN A 71 7.09 7.35 6.09
C ASN A 71 6.60 5.90 6.12
N MET A 72 6.91 5.10 5.10
CA MET A 72 6.53 3.69 5.02
C MET A 72 7.77 2.79 4.96
N ILE A 73 7.62 1.57 5.43
CA ILE A 73 8.60 0.49 5.30
C ILE A 73 7.95 -0.71 4.64
N GLU A 74 8.71 -1.42 3.81
CA GLU A 74 8.31 -2.71 3.27
C GLU A 74 8.82 -3.80 4.21
N ILE A 75 7.89 -4.61 4.72
CA ILE A 75 8.17 -5.80 5.49
C ILE A 75 7.99 -7.04 4.61
N THR A 76 8.83 -8.05 4.85
CA THR A 76 8.87 -9.30 4.10
C THR A 76 8.73 -10.50 5.03
N ASN A 77 7.80 -11.41 4.75
CA ASN A 77 7.57 -12.61 5.56
C ASN A 77 8.55 -13.72 5.17
N VAL A 78 9.38 -14.15 6.12
CA VAL A 78 10.42 -15.15 5.89
C VAL A 78 10.20 -16.45 6.67
N LYS A 79 8.98 -16.67 7.22
CA LYS A 79 8.66 -17.85 8.05
C LYS A 79 8.81 -19.19 7.31
N SER A 80 8.48 -19.22 6.03
CA SER A 80 8.52 -20.43 5.19
C SER A 80 9.84 -20.60 4.45
N ALA A 81 10.91 -19.93 4.88
CA ALA A 81 12.20 -20.05 4.23
C ALA A 81 12.78 -21.45 4.39
N THR A 82 13.37 -21.94 3.30
CA THR A 82 14.13 -23.19 3.28
C THR A 82 15.58 -22.95 3.70
N TYR A 83 16.26 -24.01 4.16
CA TYR A 83 17.67 -23.93 4.56
C TYR A 83 18.53 -23.28 3.46
N GLY A 84 19.41 -22.38 3.87
CA GLY A 84 20.35 -21.69 3.00
C GLY A 84 19.77 -20.50 2.23
N ARG A 85 18.48 -20.17 2.39
CA ARG A 85 17.89 -18.96 1.79
C ARG A 85 18.54 -17.70 2.36
N GLU A 86 18.78 -16.74 1.47
CA GLU A 86 19.43 -15.47 1.79
C GLU A 86 18.52 -14.29 1.43
N ILE A 87 18.57 -13.22 2.25
CA ILE A 87 17.83 -11.98 1.98
C ILE A 87 18.59 -10.77 2.57
N TRP A 88 18.58 -9.66 1.83
CA TRP A 88 19.10 -8.38 2.33
C TRP A 88 18.02 -7.67 3.14
N VAL A 89 18.39 -7.24 4.35
CA VAL A 89 17.51 -6.52 5.27
C VAL A 89 18.12 -5.17 5.63
N MET A 90 17.26 -4.18 5.88
CA MET A 90 17.66 -2.86 6.37
C MET A 90 18.30 -2.97 7.75
N LEU A 91 19.21 -2.04 8.08
CA LEU A 91 19.74 -1.94 9.44
C LEU A 91 18.59 -1.70 10.44
N GLY A 92 18.66 -2.37 11.59
CA GLY A 92 17.60 -2.33 12.60
C GLY A 92 16.40 -3.24 12.31
N SER A 93 16.37 -3.95 11.18
CA SER A 93 15.40 -5.03 10.97
C SER A 93 15.56 -6.10 12.07
N PRO A 94 14.47 -6.64 12.62
CA PRO A 94 14.56 -7.84 13.46
C PRO A 94 15.20 -8.98 12.66
N ILE A 95 15.93 -9.85 13.37
CA ILE A 95 16.52 -11.06 12.82
C ILE A 95 15.68 -12.24 13.35
N PRO A 96 14.89 -12.92 12.50
CA PRO A 96 14.04 -14.01 12.95
C PRO A 96 14.85 -15.23 13.43
N LYS A 97 14.22 -16.08 14.24
CA LYS A 97 14.84 -17.33 14.72
C LYS A 97 15.36 -18.18 13.55
N GLY A 98 16.55 -18.75 13.71
CA GLY A 98 17.21 -19.57 12.69
C GLY A 98 17.89 -18.76 11.58
N TRP A 99 17.79 -17.44 11.59
CA TRP A 99 18.53 -16.57 10.67
C TRP A 99 19.79 -16.00 11.32
N VAL A 100 20.85 -15.88 10.53
CA VAL A 100 22.12 -15.27 10.96
C VAL A 100 22.60 -14.25 9.94
N ILE A 101 23.29 -13.20 10.40
CA ILE A 101 23.96 -12.24 9.51
C ILE A 101 25.22 -12.90 8.96
N ILE A 102 25.36 -12.95 7.63
CA ILE A 102 26.52 -13.52 6.95
C ILE A 102 27.38 -12.47 6.24
N ARG A 103 26.80 -11.30 5.93
CA ARG A 103 27.53 -10.19 5.30
C ARG A 103 26.86 -8.84 5.59
N PRO A 104 27.51 -7.92 6.30
CA PRO A 104 27.06 -6.55 6.40
C PRO A 104 27.53 -5.70 5.21
N THR A 105 26.79 -4.63 4.93
CA THR A 105 27.17 -3.48 4.09
C THR A 105 26.86 -2.21 4.86
N GLY A 106 27.25 -1.04 4.32
CA GLY A 106 27.02 0.23 5.00
C GLY A 106 25.58 0.47 5.46
N ASN A 107 24.58 -0.01 4.71
CA ASN A 107 23.15 0.25 4.99
C ASN A 107 22.28 -1.02 5.07
N MET A 108 22.84 -2.22 4.92
CA MET A 108 22.07 -3.47 4.91
C MET A 108 22.87 -4.64 5.47
N ASN A 109 22.15 -5.65 5.98
CA ASN A 109 22.70 -6.95 6.33
C ASN A 109 22.14 -8.03 5.39
N LEU A 110 23.00 -8.88 4.85
CA LEU A 110 22.60 -10.14 4.25
C LEU A 110 22.47 -11.17 5.36
N ILE A 111 21.27 -11.73 5.49
CA ILE A 111 20.98 -12.80 6.43
C ILE A 111 20.75 -14.12 5.70
N LYS A 112 21.06 -15.23 6.37
CA LYS A 112 20.88 -16.60 5.86
C LYS A 112 20.12 -17.46 6.86
N PHE A 113 19.15 -18.24 6.38
CA PHE A 113 18.43 -19.21 7.20
C PHE A 113 19.21 -20.51 7.36
N LEU A 114 19.40 -20.95 8.60
CA LEU A 114 20.16 -22.15 8.97
C LEU A 114 19.33 -23.23 9.69
N GLY A 115 18.08 -22.94 10.07
CA GLY A 115 17.23 -23.84 10.86
C GLY A 115 17.04 -23.39 12.31
#